data_AF-A0A964JSX1-F1
#
_entry.id   AF-A0A964JSX1-F1
#
_cell.length_a   1.000
_cell.length_b   1.000
_cell.length_c   1.000
_cell.angle_alpha   90.00
_cell.angle_beta   90.00
_cell.angle_gamma   90.00
#
_symmetry.space_group_name_H-M   'P 1'
#
loop_
_entity.id
_entity.type
_entity.pdbx_description
1 polymer ?
#
loop_
_entity_poly.entity_id
_entity_poly.type
_entity_poly.pdbx_seq_one_letter_code
_entity_poly.pdbx_strand_id
1 'polypeptide(L)' 'SRAVHIVGPICESADVLARDVLLPDCEEGDVLAILESGAYGAAMASTYNSRSLPREVVLS' A
#
# COMPACT_ATOMS: atom_id res chain seq x y z
N SER A 1 17.81 3.57 -10.27
CA SER A 1 16.53 3.96 -9.65
C SER A 1 15.77 4.85 -10.61
N ARG A 2 14.45 4.72 -10.65
CA ARG A 2 13.56 5.50 -11.51
C ARG A 2 12.40 6.10 -10.70
N ALA A 3 11.89 7.25 -11.13
CA ALA A 3 10.72 7.86 -10.53
C ALA A 3 9.46 7.09 -10.96
N VAL A 4 8.64 6.68 -10.00
CA VAL A 4 7.43 5.89 -10.22
C VAL A 4 6.28 6.35 -9.32
N HIS A 5 5.08 5.87 -9.60
CA HIS A 5 3.93 5.96 -8.70
C HIS A 5 3.67 4.59 -8.07
N ILE A 6 3.40 4.57 -6.77
CA ILE A 6 2.94 3.37 -6.07
C ILE A 6 1.42 3.47 -6.01
N VAL A 7 0.74 2.54 -6.69
CA VAL A 7 -0.72 2.48 -6.77
C VAL A 7 -1.23 1.22 -6.09
N GLY A 8 -2.45 1.26 -5.59
CA GLY A 8 -3.11 0.07 -5.07
C GLY A 8 -3.90 -0.68 -6.14
N PRO A 9 -4.60 -1.76 -5.75
CA PRO A 9 -5.33 -2.64 -6.65
C PRO A 9 -6.79 -2.23 -6.91
N ILE A 10 -7.19 -1.04 -6.46
CA ILE A 10 -8.57 -0.54 -6.56
C ILE A 10 -8.75 0.19 -7.91
N CYS A 11 -9.94 0.10 -8.51
CA CYS A 11 -10.21 0.64 -9.85
C CYS A 11 -10.24 2.18 -9.89
N GLU A 12 -10.31 2.80 -8.73
CA GLU A 12 -10.42 4.24 -8.54
C GLU A 12 -9.06 4.92 -8.74
N SER A 13 -9.04 5.98 -9.54
CA SER A 13 -7.81 6.75 -9.84
C SER A 13 -7.17 7.43 -8.62
N ALA A 14 -7.91 7.51 -7.50
CA ALA A 14 -7.44 8.01 -6.23
C ALA A 14 -6.66 6.96 -5.41
N ASP A 15 -6.65 5.69 -5.80
CA ASP A 15 -5.91 4.62 -5.12
C ASP A 15 -4.40 4.69 -5.43
N VAL A 16 -3.79 5.76 -4.94
CA VAL A 16 -2.38 6.10 -5.11
C VAL A 16 -1.77 6.30 -3.74
N LEU A 17 -0.82 5.43 -3.40
CA LEU A 17 -0.15 5.41 -2.10
C LEU A 17 1.01 6.41 -2.05
N ALA A 18 1.72 6.59 -3.17
CA ALA A 18 2.77 7.60 -3.31
C ALA A 18 2.96 8.00 -4.78
N ARG A 19 3.35 9.27 -5.01
CA ARG A 19 3.66 9.82 -6.35
C ARG A 19 5.13 10.21 -6.43
N ASP A 20 5.67 10.10 -7.63
CA ASP A 20 7.04 10.49 -8.00
C ASP A 20 8.15 10.03 -7.03
N VAL A 21 8.03 8.79 -6.53
CA VAL A 21 9.02 8.22 -5.61
C VAL A 21 10.14 7.53 -6.40
N LEU A 22 11.38 7.74 -5.96
CA LEU A 22 12.54 7.04 -6.49
C LEU A 22 12.63 5.65 -5.86
N LEU A 23 12.51 4.62 -6.68
CA LEU A 23 12.70 3.23 -6.27
C LEU A 23 13.81 2.57 -7.10
N PRO A 24 14.49 1.53 -6.56
CA PRO A 24 15.24 0.59 -7.39
C PRO A 24 14.31 -0.07 -8.43
N ASP A 25 14.89 -0.84 -9.36
CA ASP A 25 14.07 -1.66 -10.25
C ASP A 25 13.39 -2.75 -9.40
N CYS A 26 12.07 -2.90 -9.57
CA CYS A 26 11.26 -3.86 -8.83
C CYS A 26 10.77 -4.96 -9.76
N GLU A 27 10.64 -6.16 -9.23
CA GLU A 27 10.06 -7.32 -9.90
C GLU A 27 8.80 -7.80 -9.17
N GLU A 28 8.04 -8.68 -9.82
CA GLU A 28 6.88 -9.31 -9.18
C GLU A 28 7.33 -10.13 -7.97
N GLY A 29 6.69 -9.90 -6.82
CA GLY A 29 7.01 -10.56 -5.56
C GLY A 29 7.89 -9.73 -4.61
N ASP A 30 8.48 -8.63 -5.07
CA ASP A 30 9.14 -7.67 -4.19
C ASP A 30 8.15 -7.05 -3.20
N VAL A 31 8.65 -6.70 -2.01
CA VAL A 31 7.84 -6.19 -0.91
C VAL A 31 8.17 -4.73 -0.63
N LEU A 32 7.13 -3.92 -0.47
CA LEU A 32 7.23 -2.53 -0.02
C LEU A 32 6.65 -2.40 1.39
N ALA A 33 7.29 -1.57 2.22
CA ALA A 33 6.79 -1.22 3.54
C ALA A 33 6.27 0.22 3.55
N ILE A 34 5.00 0.39 3.94
CA ILE A 34 4.41 1.69 4.22
C ILE A 34 4.56 1.95 5.73
N LEU A 35 5.54 2.78 6.05
CA LEU A 35 5.88 3.12 7.43
C LEU A 35 4.80 4.03 8.04
N GLU A 36 4.81 4.12 9.38
CA GLU A 36 3.94 5.04 10.14
C GLU A 36 2.42 4.84 9.93
N SER A 37 2.01 3.67 9.44
CA SER A 37 0.61 3.31 9.16
C SER A 37 -0.20 2.85 10.39
N GLY A 38 0.37 2.95 11.60
CA GLY A 38 -0.22 2.42 12.83
C GLY A 38 -1.41 3.23 13.38
N ALA A 39 -1.46 4.54 13.12
CA ALA A 39 -2.58 5.39 13.52
C ALA A 39 -3.51 5.63 12.32
N TYR A 40 -4.82 5.48 12.52
CA TYR A 40 -5.87 5.69 11.50
C TYR A 40 -5.74 4.87 10.21
N GLY A 41 -4.82 3.91 10.13
CA GLY A 41 -4.70 2.96 9.01
C GLY A 41 -5.79 1.90 9.07
N ALA A 42 -5.54 0.79 9.75
CA ALA A 42 -6.49 -0.32 9.87
C ALA A 42 -7.86 0.13 10.44
N ALA A 43 -7.86 1.10 11.37
CA ALA A 43 -9.07 1.65 11.97
C ALA A 43 -10.02 2.34 10.96
N MET A 44 -9.52 2.80 9.80
CA MET A 44 -10.31 3.40 8.72
C MET A 44 -10.39 2.51 7.47
N ALA A 45 -9.88 1.28 7.53
CA ALA A 45 -9.93 0.35 6.41
C ALA A 45 -11.38 -0.11 6.15
N SER A 46 -11.67 -0.51 4.91
CA SER A 46 -12.99 -0.98 4.49
C SER A 46 -12.90 -2.21 3.60
N THR A 47 -14.03 -2.88 3.41
CA THR A 47 -14.15 -4.00 2.45
C THR A 47 -14.57 -3.54 1.06
N TYR A 48 -14.16 -2.32 0.66
CA TYR A 48 -14.46 -1.77 -0.64
C TYR A 48 -13.97 -2.68 -1.78
N ASN A 49 -14.71 -2.72 -2.89
CA ASN A 49 -14.55 -3.70 -3.97
C ASN A 49 -14.53 -5.17 -3.50
N SER A 50 -15.29 -5.47 -2.42
CA SER A 50 -15.43 -6.81 -1.84
C SER A 50 -14.10 -7.46 -1.44
N ARG A 51 -13.11 -6.65 -1.05
CA ARG A 51 -11.81 -7.14 -0.58
C ARG A 51 -11.83 -7.34 0.92
N SER A 52 -11.23 -8.42 1.41
CA SER A 52 -11.04 -8.63 2.84
C SER A 52 -10.08 -7.60 3.44
N LEU A 53 -10.27 -7.26 4.71
CA LEU A 53 -9.30 -6.43 5.44
C LEU A 53 -7.93 -7.13 5.51
N PRO A 54 -6.82 -6.37 5.50
CA PRO A 54 -5.48 -6.92 5.69
C PRO A 54 -5.35 -7.63 7.04
N ARG A 55 -4.44 -8.62 7.14
CA ARG A 55 -4.11 -9.24 8.43
C ARG A 55 -3.21 -8.31 9.24
N GLU A 56 -3.46 -8.22 10.54
CA GLU A 56 -2.55 -7.59 11.50
C GLU A 56 -1.86 -8.67 12.33
N VAL A 57 -0.55 -8.47 12.57
CA VAL A 57 0.28 -9.37 13.38
C VAL A 57 0.98 -8.52 14.44
N VAL A 58 0.92 -8.98 15.69
CA VAL A 58 1.65 -8.36 16.80
C VAL A 58 2.94 -9.13 17.02
N LEU A 59 4.06 -8.43 17.03
CA LEU A 59 5.37 -8.97 17.41
C LEU A 59 5.68 -8.51 18.84
N SER A 60 6.21 -9.41 19.65
CA SER A 60 6.61 -9.17 21.04
C SER A 60 8.11 -9.28 21.22
#